data_AF-A0AAW3YTD1-F1
#
_entry.id   AF-A0AAW3YTD1-F1
#
_cell.length_a   1.000
_cell.length_b   1.000
_cell.length_c   1.000
_cell.angle_alpha   90.00
_cell.angle_beta   90.00
_cell.angle_gamma   90.00
#
_symmetry.space_group_name_H-M   'P 1'
#
loop_
_entity.id
_entity.type
_entity.pdbx_description
1 polymer ?
#
loop_
_entity_poly.entity_id
_entity_poly.type
_entity_poly.pdbx_seq_one_letter_code
_entity_poly.pdbx_strand_id
1 'polypeptide(L)'
;MGSSNISIKHLVIAIIVMAIFFYAGYGLVNDKAKENTIPTREEVLKKSLLFEAMNILDPVKADEFYKMLYSTSLNEDGTINDEILSKFLLSVRAWFENNLGNIFMHASDESVNEYGKHSLNVLNTLLDSDPTGVYCFNVLYPGVLGNFDIPKLKEDTKKLTYKGSYLISIAESINQKVKVDRLPVEQVKEVISSINEKMAEKYGDAYYIEDPQELAKQPSLECNTRRDFYKHVMELDTHLSAEVIRYLHKPE
;
A
#
# COMPACT_ATOMS: atom_id res chain seq x y z
N MET A 1 -8.43 -31.20 -17.88
CA MET A 1 -7.29 -30.27 -17.70
C MET A 1 -7.88 -28.87 -17.59
N GLY A 2 -8.26 -28.50 -16.37
CA GLY A 2 -8.94 -27.24 -16.09
C GLY A 2 -7.93 -26.11 -16.02
N SER A 3 -8.16 -25.06 -16.80
CA SER A 3 -7.55 -23.74 -16.65
C SER A 3 -7.51 -23.36 -15.17
N SER A 4 -6.30 -23.28 -14.61
CA SER A 4 -6.06 -22.68 -13.31
C SER A 4 -6.35 -21.19 -13.47
N ASN A 5 -7.58 -20.79 -13.16
CA ASN A 5 -7.91 -19.39 -12.87
C ASN A 5 -7.21 -19.04 -11.56
N ILE A 6 -5.90 -18.76 -11.63
CA ILE A 6 -5.09 -18.34 -10.49
C ILE A 6 -5.66 -17.01 -10.00
N SER A 7 -6.23 -17.02 -8.80
CA SER A 7 -6.77 -15.82 -8.17
C SER A 7 -5.71 -15.19 -7.26
N ILE A 8 -4.66 -14.65 -7.89
CA ILE A 8 -3.76 -13.63 -7.30
C ILE A 8 -4.52 -12.33 -6.94
N LYS A 9 -5.85 -12.31 -7.07
CA LYS A 9 -6.75 -11.15 -7.09
C LYS A 9 -6.74 -10.27 -5.84
N HIS A 10 -6.14 -10.70 -4.74
CA HIS A 10 -6.07 -9.92 -3.50
C HIS A 10 -4.63 -9.53 -3.20
N LEU A 11 -3.97 -8.87 -4.16
CA LEU A 11 -2.62 -8.34 -3.98
C LEU A 11 -2.66 -7.05 -3.16
N VAL A 12 -2.70 -7.26 -1.84
CA VAL A 12 -2.72 -6.33 -0.72
C VAL A 12 -2.26 -4.90 -1.02
N ILE A 13 -3.27 -4.09 -1.34
CA ILE A 13 -3.22 -2.68 -1.73
C ILE A 13 -3.02 -1.74 -0.51
N ALA A 14 -3.41 -2.21 0.65
CA ALA A 14 -3.62 -1.40 1.84
C ALA A 14 -2.37 -0.84 2.53
N ILE A 15 -1.32 -1.65 2.60
CA ILE A 15 -0.20 -1.49 3.55
C ILE A 15 0.62 -0.25 3.24
N ILE A 16 0.85 -0.06 1.96
CA ILE A 16 1.81 0.87 1.37
C ILE A 16 1.33 2.32 1.52
N VAL A 17 0.01 2.49 1.60
CA VAL A 17 -0.63 3.79 1.83
C VAL A 17 -0.67 4.11 3.33
N MET A 18 -0.98 3.13 4.18
CA MET A 18 -1.18 3.34 5.64
C MET A 18 0.08 3.81 6.37
N ALA A 19 1.26 3.32 5.96
CA ALA A 19 2.55 3.77 6.49
C ALA A 19 2.74 5.30 6.32
N ILE A 20 2.29 5.85 5.19
CA ILE A 20 2.51 7.24 4.74
C ILE A 20 1.60 8.24 5.43
N PHE A 21 0.35 7.86 5.66
CA PHE A 21 -0.58 8.64 6.47
C PHE A 21 -0.06 8.87 7.88
N PHE A 22 0.66 7.87 8.39
CA PHE A 22 1.24 7.87 9.71
C PHE A 22 2.36 8.89 9.89
N TYR A 23 3.16 9.27 8.89
CA TYR A 23 4.27 10.20 9.15
C TYR A 23 3.89 11.67 8.91
N ALA A 24 3.21 11.94 7.79
CA ALA A 24 2.93 13.32 7.36
C ALA A 24 1.73 13.96 8.09
N GLY A 25 0.76 13.14 8.51
CA GLY A 25 -0.31 13.57 9.41
C GLY A 25 0.18 13.64 10.86
N TYR A 26 0.76 12.56 11.39
CA TYR A 26 1.11 12.45 12.81
C TYR A 26 2.21 13.40 13.26
N GLY A 27 3.28 13.63 12.49
CA GLY A 27 4.34 14.57 12.89
C GLY A 27 3.82 15.99 13.02
N LEU A 28 2.99 16.40 12.07
CA LEU A 28 2.34 17.72 12.03
C LEU A 28 1.28 17.86 13.13
N VAL A 29 0.47 16.82 13.37
CA VAL A 29 -0.50 16.77 14.47
C VAL A 29 0.21 16.79 15.82
N ASN A 30 1.28 16.02 16.02
CA ASN A 30 1.98 15.94 17.30
C ASN A 30 2.73 17.24 17.63
N ASP A 31 3.28 17.92 16.63
CA ASP A 31 3.90 19.24 16.82
C ASP A 31 2.83 20.31 17.11
N LYS A 32 1.69 20.27 16.42
CA LYS A 32 0.60 21.24 16.61
C LYS A 32 -0.26 20.99 17.84
N ALA A 33 -0.38 19.75 18.29
CA ALA A 33 -1.04 19.39 19.55
C ALA A 33 -0.26 19.93 20.76
N LYS A 34 1.09 19.94 20.70
CA LYS A 34 1.91 20.65 21.70
C LYS A 34 1.65 22.16 21.73
N GLU A 35 1.16 22.71 20.61
CA GLU A 35 0.79 24.13 20.47
C GLU A 35 -0.72 24.37 20.74
N ASN A 36 -1.51 23.35 21.10
CA ASN A 36 -2.99 23.43 21.22
C ASN A 36 -3.69 24.01 19.97
N THR A 37 -3.16 23.74 18.77
CA THR A 37 -3.76 24.22 17.51
C THR A 37 -4.06 23.05 16.57
N ILE A 38 -5.17 23.15 15.83
CA ILE A 38 -5.51 22.20 14.76
C ILE A 38 -4.92 22.79 13.47
N PRO A 39 -4.02 22.08 12.76
CA PRO A 39 -3.48 22.58 11.51
C PRO A 39 -4.58 22.69 10.45
N THR A 40 -4.55 23.76 9.68
CA THR A 40 -5.48 23.99 8.58
C THR A 40 -5.22 23.02 7.42
N ARG A 41 -6.25 22.80 6.60
CA ARG A 41 -6.15 21.98 5.39
C ARG A 41 -5.00 22.41 4.47
N GLU A 42 -4.78 23.72 4.34
CA GLU A 42 -3.69 24.28 3.53
C GLU A 42 -2.30 23.94 4.09
N GLU A 43 -2.13 23.99 5.41
CA GLU A 43 -0.89 23.60 6.08
C GLU A 43 -0.61 22.10 5.93
N VAL A 44 -1.66 21.27 6.00
CA VAL A 44 -1.55 19.83 5.80
C VAL A 44 -1.12 19.51 4.37
N LEU A 45 -1.77 20.12 3.36
CA LEU A 45 -1.40 19.91 1.96
C LEU A 45 0.05 20.32 1.68
N LYS A 46 0.51 21.45 2.23
CA LYS A 46 1.89 21.93 2.03
C LYS A 46 2.96 21.04 2.66
N LYS A 47 2.62 20.28 3.70
CA LYS A 47 3.58 19.48 4.47
C LYS A 47 3.44 17.97 4.21
N SER A 48 2.37 17.54 3.54
CA SER A 48 2.06 16.14 3.28
C SER A 48 1.84 15.88 1.79
N LEU A 49 2.89 15.40 1.13
CA LEU A 49 2.85 14.95 -0.28
C LEU A 49 1.76 13.91 -0.54
N LEU A 50 1.37 13.16 0.49
CA LEU A 50 0.29 12.19 0.44
C LEU A 50 -1.09 12.86 0.39
N PHE A 51 -1.36 13.81 1.30
CA PHE A 51 -2.62 14.54 1.28
C PHE A 51 -2.72 15.37 0.00
N GLU A 52 -1.59 15.89 -0.50
CA GLU A 52 -1.50 16.54 -1.80
C GLU A 52 -1.85 15.58 -2.94
N ALA A 53 -1.22 14.40 -3.00
CA ALA A 53 -1.51 13.37 -4.00
C ALA A 53 -3.00 12.98 -3.98
N MET A 54 -3.56 12.73 -2.80
CA MET A 54 -4.98 12.45 -2.67
C MET A 54 -5.85 13.61 -3.11
N ASN A 55 -5.48 14.85 -2.79
CA ASN A 55 -6.25 16.01 -3.20
C ASN A 55 -6.27 16.19 -4.73
N ILE A 56 -5.22 15.74 -5.42
CA ILE A 56 -5.18 15.68 -6.89
C ILE A 56 -6.06 14.53 -7.41
N LEU A 57 -6.00 13.35 -6.79
CA LEU A 57 -6.73 12.15 -7.23
C LEU A 57 -8.23 12.20 -6.93
N ASP A 58 -8.60 12.62 -5.73
CA ASP A 58 -9.97 12.71 -5.20
C ASP A 58 -10.05 13.80 -4.10
N PRO A 59 -10.30 15.06 -4.49
CA PRO A 59 -10.35 16.18 -3.55
C PRO A 59 -11.47 16.07 -2.52
N VAL A 60 -12.56 15.36 -2.84
CA VAL A 60 -13.70 15.16 -1.93
C VAL A 60 -13.28 14.20 -0.82
N LYS A 61 -12.67 13.06 -1.16
CA LYS A 61 -12.18 12.11 -0.15
C LYS A 61 -11.00 12.64 0.65
N ALA A 62 -10.13 13.44 0.03
CA ALA A 62 -9.07 14.13 0.78
C ALA A 62 -9.64 15.04 1.89
N ASP A 63 -10.76 15.74 1.63
CA ASP A 63 -11.43 16.57 2.63
C ASP A 63 -12.11 15.75 3.73
N GLU A 64 -12.77 14.63 3.39
CA GLU A 64 -13.34 13.70 4.37
C GLU A 64 -12.26 13.14 5.31
N PHE A 65 -11.13 12.70 4.76
CA PHE A 65 -10.01 12.18 5.53
C PHE A 65 -9.37 13.23 6.43
N TYR A 66 -9.22 14.47 5.94
CA TYR A 66 -8.78 15.58 6.78
C TYR A 66 -9.74 15.77 7.97
N LYS A 67 -11.05 15.83 7.73
CA LYS A 67 -12.04 15.98 8.82
C LYS A 67 -11.98 14.82 9.81
N MET A 68 -11.86 13.58 9.35
CA MET A 68 -11.75 12.40 10.21
C MET A 68 -10.51 12.48 11.12
N LEU A 69 -9.36 12.85 10.55
CA LEU A 69 -8.10 12.93 11.28
C LEU A 69 -8.04 14.10 12.26
N TYR A 70 -8.83 15.17 12.11
CA TYR A 70 -8.66 16.39 12.91
C TYR A 70 -9.88 16.79 13.76
N SER A 71 -11.08 16.29 13.47
CA SER A 71 -12.28 16.65 14.25
C SER A 71 -12.46 15.86 15.55
N THR A 72 -11.75 14.73 15.71
CA THR A 72 -11.98 13.80 16.82
C THR A 72 -10.71 13.17 17.39
N SER A 73 -9.53 13.43 16.83
CA SER A 73 -8.35 12.60 17.03
C SER A 73 -7.50 12.89 18.26
N LEU A 74 -7.76 13.97 19.00
CA LEU A 74 -6.95 14.33 20.16
C LEU A 74 -7.64 13.90 21.47
N ASN A 75 -6.89 13.22 22.32
CA ASN A 75 -7.20 13.00 23.71
C ASN A 75 -7.09 14.33 24.49
N GLU A 76 -7.62 14.38 25.71
CA GLU A 76 -7.55 15.56 26.59
C GLU A 76 -6.11 16.02 26.89
N ASP A 77 -5.14 15.10 26.81
CA ASP A 77 -3.71 15.37 27.00
C ASP A 77 -2.97 15.79 25.70
N GLY A 78 -3.71 15.99 24.61
CA GLY A 78 -3.17 16.35 23.31
C GLY A 78 -2.50 15.19 22.55
N THR A 79 -2.60 13.95 23.03
CA THR A 79 -2.11 12.79 22.27
C THR A 79 -3.15 12.32 21.26
N ILE A 80 -2.71 11.68 20.18
CA ILE A 80 -3.65 11.10 19.22
C ILE A 80 -4.32 9.85 19.82
N ASN A 81 -5.63 9.76 19.67
CA ASN A 81 -6.42 8.59 20.00
C ASN A 81 -6.14 7.44 19.01
N ASP A 82 -5.55 6.35 19.52
CA ASP A 82 -5.16 5.18 18.72
C ASP A 82 -6.35 4.46 18.06
N GLU A 83 -7.55 4.51 18.64
CA GLU A 83 -8.76 3.94 18.03
C GLU A 83 -9.19 4.73 16.80
N ILE A 84 -9.18 6.06 16.90
CA ILE A 84 -9.53 6.96 15.80
C ILE A 84 -8.48 6.89 14.70
N LEU A 85 -7.20 6.81 15.08
CA LEU A 85 -6.10 6.57 14.16
C LEU A 85 -6.26 5.23 13.43
N SER A 86 -6.63 4.17 14.14
CA SER A 86 -6.92 2.87 13.52
C SER A 86 -8.08 2.96 12.53
N LYS A 87 -9.19 3.60 12.90
CA LYS A 87 -10.35 3.81 12.01
C LYS A 87 -9.98 4.61 10.78
N PHE A 88 -9.17 5.65 10.95
CA PHE A 88 -8.66 6.47 9.87
C PHE A 88 -7.81 5.66 8.90
N LEU A 89 -6.84 4.90 9.40
CA LEU A 89 -5.99 4.04 8.58
C LEU A 89 -6.79 3.00 7.79
N LEU A 90 -7.77 2.35 8.43
CA LEU A 90 -8.65 1.38 7.78
C LEU A 90 -9.51 2.04 6.70
N SER A 91 -10.01 3.26 6.93
CA SER A 91 -10.83 4.00 5.96
C SER A 91 -10.02 4.41 4.74
N VAL A 92 -8.81 4.89 4.96
CA VAL A 92 -7.82 5.17 3.90
C VAL A 92 -7.51 3.92 3.10
N ARG A 93 -7.17 2.83 3.78
CA ARG A 93 -6.89 1.52 3.18
C ARG A 93 -8.02 1.12 2.24
N ALA A 94 -9.26 1.15 2.75
CA ALA A 94 -10.43 0.73 2.00
C ALA A 94 -10.63 1.60 0.75
N TRP A 95 -10.39 2.92 0.83
CA TRP A 95 -10.47 3.76 -0.35
C TRP A 95 -9.43 3.37 -1.40
N PHE A 96 -8.17 3.17 -1.03
CA PHE A 96 -7.15 2.75 -1.99
C PHE A 96 -7.43 1.36 -2.56
N GLU A 97 -7.88 0.40 -1.75
CA GLU A 97 -8.30 -0.94 -2.20
C GLU A 97 -9.35 -0.86 -3.32
N ASN A 98 -10.31 0.07 -3.19
CA ASN A 98 -11.37 0.25 -4.17
C ASN A 98 -10.98 1.11 -5.39
N ASN A 99 -9.89 1.89 -5.32
CA ASN A 99 -9.56 2.88 -6.34
C ASN A 99 -8.24 2.60 -7.07
N LEU A 100 -7.35 1.75 -6.55
CA LEU A 100 -6.02 1.54 -7.11
C LEU A 100 -6.05 1.06 -8.57
N GLY A 101 -6.97 0.19 -8.93
CA GLY A 101 -7.12 -0.24 -10.31
C GLY A 101 -7.37 0.91 -11.26
N ASN A 102 -8.29 1.81 -10.90
CA ASN A 102 -8.57 3.01 -11.68
C ASN A 102 -7.37 3.97 -11.69
N ILE A 103 -6.70 4.15 -10.56
CA ILE A 103 -5.51 5.00 -10.46
C ILE A 103 -4.39 4.48 -11.37
N PHE A 104 -4.03 3.19 -11.30
CA PHE A 104 -2.95 2.63 -12.10
C PHE A 104 -3.27 2.54 -13.58
N MET A 105 -4.54 2.39 -13.96
CA MET A 105 -4.95 2.43 -15.37
C MET A 105 -4.57 3.76 -16.06
N HIS A 106 -4.48 4.85 -15.31
CA HIS A 106 -4.21 6.20 -15.83
C HIS A 106 -2.83 6.74 -15.47
N ALA A 107 -2.08 6.07 -14.60
CA ALA A 107 -0.74 6.47 -14.19
C ALA A 107 0.34 6.01 -15.19
N SER A 108 1.44 6.75 -15.30
CA SER A 108 2.58 6.36 -16.16
C SER A 108 3.25 5.08 -15.67
N ASP A 109 3.97 4.38 -16.56
CA ASP A 109 4.70 3.16 -16.19
C ASP A 109 5.73 3.40 -15.10
N GLU A 110 6.46 4.51 -15.17
CA GLU A 110 7.42 4.89 -14.14
C GLU A 110 6.73 5.03 -12.79
N SER A 111 5.58 5.71 -12.74
CA SER A 111 4.83 5.94 -11.50
C SER A 111 4.25 4.65 -10.92
N VAL A 112 3.74 3.76 -11.77
CA VAL A 112 3.26 2.43 -11.36
C VAL A 112 4.41 1.57 -10.84
N ASN A 113 5.59 1.65 -11.45
CA ASN A 113 6.75 0.91 -10.98
C ASN A 113 7.33 1.47 -9.66
N GLU A 114 7.24 2.77 -9.42
CA GLU A 114 7.60 3.33 -8.11
C GLU A 114 6.69 2.77 -7.00
N TYR A 115 5.41 2.51 -7.28
CA TYR A 115 4.56 1.75 -6.35
C TYR A 115 5.12 0.34 -6.11
N GLY A 116 5.45 -0.40 -7.17
CA GLY A 116 6.02 -1.76 -7.03
C GLY A 116 7.32 -1.80 -6.21
N LYS A 117 8.23 -0.84 -6.44
CA LYS A 117 9.47 -0.70 -5.65
C LYS A 117 9.17 -0.37 -4.19
N HIS A 118 8.18 0.50 -3.95
CA HIS A 118 7.76 0.82 -2.60
C HIS A 118 7.16 -0.39 -1.90
N SER A 119 6.30 -1.17 -2.56
CA SER A 119 5.76 -2.44 -2.03
C SER A 119 6.87 -3.37 -1.57
N LEU A 120 7.89 -3.57 -2.42
CA LEU A 120 9.02 -4.42 -2.10
C LEU A 120 9.81 -3.89 -0.90
N ASN A 121 10.08 -2.58 -0.85
CA ASN A 121 10.81 -1.96 0.25
C ASN A 121 10.08 -2.08 1.59
N VAL A 122 8.75 -1.91 1.58
CA VAL A 122 7.92 -2.09 2.78
C VAL A 122 7.97 -3.53 3.25
N LEU A 123 7.75 -4.50 2.36
CA LEU A 123 7.81 -5.93 2.73
C LEU A 123 9.17 -6.31 3.30
N ASN A 124 10.27 -5.82 2.71
CA ASN A 124 11.61 -6.00 3.26
C ASN A 124 11.72 -5.44 4.68
N THR A 125 11.30 -4.18 4.87
CA THR A 125 11.40 -3.51 6.18
C THR A 125 10.58 -4.24 7.25
N LEU A 126 9.36 -4.66 6.93
CA LEU A 126 8.50 -5.37 7.89
C LEU A 126 9.06 -6.74 8.26
N LEU A 127 9.64 -7.47 7.29
CA LEU A 127 10.28 -8.78 7.51
C LEU A 127 11.61 -8.65 8.26
N ASP A 128 12.39 -7.61 8.01
CA ASP A 128 13.64 -7.33 8.73
C ASP A 128 13.35 -6.98 10.21
N SER A 129 12.27 -6.23 10.45
CA SER A 129 11.81 -5.88 11.80
C SER A 129 11.08 -7.01 12.53
N ASP A 130 10.56 -8.01 11.81
CA ASP A 130 9.97 -9.22 12.38
C ASP A 130 10.11 -10.43 11.44
N PRO A 131 11.18 -11.23 11.58
CA PRO A 131 11.39 -12.41 10.75
C PRO A 131 10.32 -13.50 10.91
N THR A 132 9.54 -13.49 11.99
CA THR A 132 8.42 -14.43 12.17
C THR A 132 7.28 -14.16 11.20
N GLY A 133 7.26 -12.96 10.59
CA GLY A 133 6.24 -12.52 9.66
C GLY A 133 4.91 -12.13 10.30
N VAL A 134 4.71 -12.30 11.62
CA VAL A 134 3.44 -11.99 12.30
C VAL A 134 3.10 -10.51 12.14
N TYR A 135 4.08 -9.63 12.34
CA TYR A 135 3.88 -8.20 12.17
C TYR A 135 3.53 -7.84 10.72
N CYS A 136 4.30 -8.30 9.73
CA CYS A 136 3.96 -8.11 8.32
C CYS A 136 2.56 -8.67 7.99
N PHE A 137 2.20 -9.83 8.52
CA PHE A 137 0.91 -10.47 8.32
C PHE A 137 -0.25 -9.64 8.89
N ASN A 138 -0.12 -9.11 10.11
CA ASN A 138 -1.12 -8.22 10.70
C ASN A 138 -1.27 -6.92 9.92
N VAL A 139 -0.21 -6.50 9.22
CA VAL A 139 -0.27 -5.34 8.33
C VAL A 139 -1.02 -5.71 7.03
N LEU A 140 -0.81 -6.92 6.48
CA LEU A 140 -1.54 -7.44 5.30
C LEU A 140 -3.03 -7.72 5.60
N TYR A 141 -3.29 -8.41 6.71
CA TYR A 141 -4.58 -8.96 7.12
C TYR A 141 -4.93 -8.57 8.57
N PRO A 142 -5.18 -7.27 8.84
CA PRO A 142 -5.53 -6.81 10.17
C PRO A 142 -6.83 -7.48 10.64
N GLY A 143 -6.83 -7.92 11.90
CA GLY A 143 -7.95 -8.59 12.52
C GLY A 143 -7.99 -10.12 12.30
N VAL A 144 -7.08 -10.70 11.51
CA VAL A 144 -6.99 -12.16 11.34
C VAL A 144 -6.19 -12.80 12.49
N LEU A 145 -4.90 -12.49 12.60
CA LEU A 145 -4.08 -12.90 13.76
C LEU A 145 -4.10 -11.86 14.87
N GLY A 146 -4.18 -10.58 14.49
CA GLY A 146 -4.16 -9.45 15.38
C GLY A 146 -4.34 -8.15 14.62
N ASN A 147 -4.40 -7.04 15.36
CA ASN A 147 -4.47 -5.70 14.78
C ASN A 147 -3.07 -5.13 14.50
N PHE A 148 -3.02 -3.94 13.90
CA PHE A 148 -1.77 -3.22 13.68
C PHE A 148 -1.03 -2.95 14.99
N ASP A 149 0.27 -3.24 15.00
CA ASP A 149 1.18 -2.72 16.02
C ASP A 149 1.56 -1.28 15.66
N ILE A 150 0.76 -0.33 16.16
CA ILE A 150 0.94 1.11 15.91
C ILE A 150 2.34 1.60 16.33
N PRO A 151 2.85 1.31 17.54
CA PRO A 151 4.20 1.68 17.93
C PRO A 151 5.28 1.17 16.97
N LYS A 152 5.19 -0.10 16.55
CA LYS A 152 6.17 -0.69 15.62
C LYS A 152 6.08 -0.08 14.23
N LEU A 153 4.86 0.20 13.74
CA LEU A 153 4.64 0.91 12.49
C LEU A 153 5.25 2.31 12.50
N LYS A 154 5.12 3.05 13.62
CA LYS A 154 5.77 4.36 13.80
C LYS A 154 7.30 4.28 13.75
N GLU A 155 7.90 3.19 14.20
CA GLU A 155 9.36 3.01 14.16
C GLU A 155 9.82 2.67 12.74
N ASP A 156 9.20 1.69 12.11
CA ASP A 156 9.62 1.19 10.80
C ASP A 156 9.37 2.18 9.68
N THR A 157 8.33 3.01 9.80
CA THR A 157 8.13 4.14 8.89
C THR A 157 9.30 5.13 8.90
N LYS A 158 10.02 5.30 10.01
CA LYS A 158 11.24 6.15 10.01
C LYS A 158 12.39 5.53 9.22
N LYS A 159 12.43 4.19 9.15
CA LYS A 159 13.46 3.43 8.42
C LYS A 159 13.19 3.36 6.93
N LEU A 160 11.92 3.41 6.54
CA LEU A 160 11.54 3.61 5.15
C LEU A 160 12.11 4.95 4.70
N THR A 161 13.12 4.93 3.82
CA THR A 161 13.63 6.13 3.16
C THR A 161 12.48 6.73 2.35
N TYR A 162 11.75 7.64 2.99
CA TYR A 162 10.58 8.29 2.46
C TYR A 162 10.96 9.16 1.28
N LYS A 163 11.02 8.54 0.10
CA LYS A 163 10.50 9.20 -1.07
C LYS A 163 8.99 9.17 -0.89
N GLY A 164 8.40 10.19 -0.26
CA GLY A 164 6.95 10.44 -0.30
C GLY A 164 6.43 10.71 -1.72
N SER A 165 7.16 10.25 -2.74
CA SER A 165 7.10 10.64 -4.14
C SER A 165 6.23 9.73 -4.98
N TYR A 166 5.96 8.46 -4.61
CA TYR A 166 5.30 7.57 -5.57
C TYR A 166 3.81 7.94 -5.74
N LEU A 167 3.07 8.23 -4.67
CA LEU A 167 1.66 8.66 -4.78
C LEU A 167 1.52 10.02 -5.45
N ILE A 168 2.39 10.97 -5.13
CA ILE A 168 2.40 12.27 -5.80
C ILE A 168 2.85 12.14 -7.26
N SER A 169 3.83 11.28 -7.58
CA SER A 169 4.23 10.95 -8.97
C SER A 169 3.08 10.32 -9.75
N ILE A 170 2.34 9.40 -9.13
CA ILE A 170 1.12 8.83 -9.70
C ILE A 170 0.11 9.95 -9.99
N ALA A 171 -0.21 10.76 -8.99
CA ALA A 171 -1.19 11.83 -9.10
C ALA A 171 -0.81 12.87 -10.16
N GLU A 172 0.46 13.30 -10.20
CA GLU A 172 1.00 14.21 -11.20
C GLU A 172 0.98 13.59 -12.59
N SER A 173 1.36 12.31 -12.75
CA SER A 173 1.34 11.63 -14.05
C SER A 173 -0.07 11.56 -14.65
N ILE A 174 -1.07 11.30 -13.79
CA ILE A 174 -2.49 11.30 -14.17
C ILE A 174 -2.92 12.72 -14.57
N ASN A 175 -2.59 13.73 -13.75
CA ASN A 175 -2.96 15.12 -14.01
C ASN A 175 -2.33 15.67 -15.30
N GLN A 176 -1.10 15.24 -15.62
CA GLN A 176 -0.39 15.56 -16.87
C GLN A 176 -0.93 14.81 -18.09
N LYS A 177 -1.84 13.84 -17.90
CA LYS A 177 -2.44 13.01 -18.96
C LYS A 177 -1.39 12.30 -19.81
N VAL A 178 -0.37 11.75 -19.16
CA VAL A 178 0.66 10.94 -19.82
C VAL A 178 -0.02 9.81 -20.59
N LYS A 179 0.37 9.61 -21.86
CA LYS A 179 -0.17 8.51 -22.67
C LYS A 179 0.34 7.19 -22.10
N VAL A 180 -0.59 6.28 -21.79
CA VAL A 180 -0.28 4.92 -21.34
C VAL A 180 -0.50 3.97 -22.50
N ASP A 181 0.60 3.47 -23.08
CA ASP A 181 0.53 2.37 -24.04
C ASP A 181 0.23 1.07 -23.28
N ARG A 182 -0.59 0.19 -23.85
CA ARG A 182 -1.05 -1.03 -23.16
C ARG A 182 -0.55 -2.27 -23.86
N LEU A 183 -0.09 -3.25 -23.10
CA LEU A 183 0.25 -4.55 -23.63
C LEU A 183 -1.01 -5.42 -23.81
N PRO A 184 -0.98 -6.37 -24.76
CA PRO A 184 -2.00 -7.41 -24.83
C PRO A 184 -2.08 -8.18 -23.51
N VAL A 185 -3.30 -8.41 -23.03
CA VAL A 185 -3.53 -9.11 -21.75
C VAL A 185 -2.88 -10.48 -21.71
N GLU A 186 -2.83 -11.16 -22.85
CA GLU A 186 -2.28 -12.50 -22.97
C GLU A 186 -0.78 -12.54 -22.74
N GLN A 187 -0.05 -11.50 -23.17
CA GLN A 187 1.37 -11.34 -22.87
C GLN A 187 1.60 -11.14 -21.36
N VAL A 188 0.73 -10.36 -20.71
CA VAL A 188 0.82 -10.12 -19.26
C VAL A 188 0.54 -11.39 -18.46
N LYS A 189 -0.46 -12.18 -18.87
CA LYS A 189 -0.79 -13.46 -18.23
C LYS A 189 0.32 -14.49 -18.36
N GLU A 190 0.98 -14.57 -19.52
CA GLU A 190 2.12 -15.47 -19.74
C GLU A 190 3.25 -15.18 -18.74
N VAL A 191 3.56 -13.89 -18.56
CA VAL A 191 4.60 -13.45 -17.62
C VAL A 191 4.21 -13.75 -16.18
N ILE A 192 2.96 -13.48 -15.80
CA ILE A 192 2.46 -13.85 -14.46
C ILE A 192 2.53 -15.37 -14.26
N SER A 193 2.19 -16.18 -15.26
CA SER A 193 2.33 -17.64 -15.19
C SER A 193 3.77 -18.05 -14.93
N SER A 194 4.73 -17.48 -15.66
CA SER A 194 6.15 -17.75 -15.45
C SER A 194 6.65 -17.34 -14.05
N ILE A 195 6.17 -16.22 -13.51
CA ILE A 195 6.47 -15.83 -12.13
C ILE A 195 5.88 -16.87 -11.16
N ASN A 196 4.63 -17.27 -11.34
CA ASN A 196 3.97 -18.26 -10.48
C ASN A 196 4.67 -19.61 -10.49
N GLU A 197 5.19 -20.04 -11.63
CA GLU A 197 6.01 -21.26 -11.74
C GLU A 197 7.26 -21.16 -10.85
N LYS A 198 8.02 -20.05 -10.93
CA LYS A 198 9.18 -19.82 -10.04
C LYS A 198 8.80 -19.79 -8.56
N MET A 199 7.64 -19.21 -8.24
CA MET A 199 7.13 -19.16 -6.87
C MET A 199 6.74 -20.56 -6.37
N ALA A 200 6.06 -21.36 -7.18
CA ALA A 200 5.69 -22.72 -6.85
C ALA A 200 6.91 -23.64 -6.75
N GLU A 201 7.93 -23.48 -7.59
CA GLU A 201 9.21 -24.19 -7.46
C GLU A 201 9.89 -23.92 -6.12
N LYS A 202 9.81 -22.67 -5.63
CA LYS A 202 10.46 -22.27 -4.38
C LYS A 202 9.66 -22.65 -3.14
N TYR A 203 8.33 -22.47 -3.17
CA TYR A 203 7.46 -22.54 -1.99
C TYR A 203 6.51 -23.75 -1.99
N GLY A 204 6.48 -24.53 -3.09
CA GLY A 204 5.59 -25.67 -3.26
C GLY A 204 4.11 -25.29 -3.24
N ASP A 205 3.27 -26.26 -2.90
CA ASP A 205 1.81 -26.11 -2.87
C ASP A 205 1.34 -25.01 -1.89
N ALA A 206 2.15 -24.69 -0.88
CA ALA A 206 1.84 -23.67 0.11
C ALA A 206 1.77 -22.26 -0.50
N TYR A 207 2.34 -22.03 -1.68
CA TYR A 207 2.20 -20.79 -2.44
C TYR A 207 0.76 -20.50 -2.87
N TYR A 208 -0.05 -21.54 -3.10
CA TYR A 208 -1.41 -21.41 -3.62
C TYR A 208 -2.48 -21.27 -2.54
N ILE A 209 -2.08 -21.15 -1.27
CA ILE A 209 -3.03 -20.88 -0.19
C ILE A 209 -3.49 -19.42 -0.32
N GLU A 210 -4.79 -19.21 -0.53
CA GLU A 210 -5.37 -17.87 -0.66
C GLU A 210 -6.16 -17.43 0.58
N ASP A 211 -6.64 -18.38 1.41
CA ASP A 211 -7.44 -18.08 2.60
C ASP A 211 -6.58 -17.43 3.68
N PRO A 212 -6.86 -16.17 4.08
CA PRO A 212 -6.14 -15.49 5.15
C PRO A 212 -6.12 -16.29 6.47
N GLN A 213 -7.18 -17.05 6.79
CA GLN A 213 -7.22 -17.86 8.02
C GLN A 213 -6.26 -19.05 7.98
N GLU A 214 -6.02 -19.62 6.80
CA GLU A 214 -5.01 -20.67 6.62
C GLU A 214 -3.60 -20.08 6.54
N LEU A 215 -3.42 -18.96 5.84
CA LEU A 215 -2.15 -18.24 5.77
C LEU A 215 -1.68 -17.74 7.15
N ALA A 216 -2.61 -17.44 8.06
CA ALA A 216 -2.33 -17.07 9.44
C ALA A 216 -1.53 -18.14 10.21
N LYS A 217 -1.56 -19.41 9.78
CA LYS A 217 -0.75 -20.48 10.37
C LYS A 217 0.71 -20.41 9.94
N GLN A 218 1.02 -19.68 8.87
CA GLN A 218 2.34 -19.55 8.25
C GLN A 218 2.62 -18.09 7.84
N PRO A 219 2.61 -17.12 8.77
CA PRO A 219 2.67 -15.70 8.44
C PRO A 219 3.98 -15.29 7.74
N SER A 220 5.12 -15.89 8.14
CA SER A 220 6.40 -15.69 7.44
C SER A 220 6.33 -16.15 5.98
N LEU A 221 5.66 -17.27 5.69
CA LEU A 221 5.53 -17.77 4.33
C LEU A 221 4.80 -16.74 3.46
N GLU A 222 3.62 -16.28 3.87
CA GLU A 222 2.82 -15.29 3.13
C GLU A 222 3.59 -13.98 2.86
N CYS A 223 4.31 -13.48 3.86
CA CYS A 223 5.11 -12.27 3.68
C CYS A 223 6.29 -12.48 2.74
N ASN A 224 6.96 -13.63 2.82
CA ASN A 224 8.08 -13.96 1.93
C ASN A 224 7.61 -14.22 0.49
N THR A 225 6.48 -14.92 0.29
CA THR A 225 5.90 -15.15 -1.04
C THR A 225 5.50 -13.82 -1.68
N ARG A 226 4.88 -12.91 -0.92
CA ARG A 226 4.52 -11.57 -1.40
C ARG A 226 5.74 -10.75 -1.81
N ARG A 227 6.77 -10.73 -0.96
CA ARG A 227 8.03 -10.01 -1.24
C ARG A 227 8.67 -10.53 -2.51
N ASP A 228 8.82 -11.84 -2.63
CA ASP A 228 9.54 -12.45 -3.75
C ASP A 228 8.76 -12.34 -5.07
N PHE A 229 7.43 -12.38 -5.01
CA PHE A 229 6.60 -12.08 -6.18
C PHE A 229 6.88 -10.67 -6.70
N TYR A 230 6.82 -9.66 -5.83
CA TYR A 230 7.15 -8.28 -6.22
C TYR A 230 8.60 -8.13 -6.68
N LYS A 231 9.53 -8.86 -6.08
CA LYS A 231 10.92 -8.90 -6.54
C LYS A 231 11.01 -9.36 -8.00
N HIS A 232 10.34 -10.45 -8.36
CA HIS A 232 10.30 -10.91 -9.75
C HIS A 232 9.60 -9.94 -10.70
N VAL A 233 8.52 -9.28 -10.27
CA VAL A 233 7.87 -8.23 -11.07
C VAL A 233 8.82 -7.06 -11.33
N MET A 234 9.63 -6.67 -10.33
CA MET A 234 10.61 -5.57 -10.45
C MET A 234 11.87 -5.94 -11.22
N GLU A 235 12.08 -7.22 -11.54
CA GLU A 235 13.17 -7.70 -12.42
C GLU A 235 12.80 -7.64 -13.91
N LEU A 236 11.52 -7.41 -14.25
CA LEU A 236 11.04 -7.26 -15.63
C LEU A 236 11.44 -5.89 -16.22
N ASP A 237 11.27 -5.73 -17.54
CA ASP A 237 11.36 -4.40 -18.14
C ASP A 237 10.26 -3.48 -17.62
N THR A 238 10.55 -2.17 -17.59
CA THR A 238 9.68 -1.12 -17.01
C THR A 238 8.25 -1.18 -17.53
N HIS A 239 8.04 -1.43 -18.83
CA HIS A 239 6.70 -1.41 -19.40
C HIS A 239 5.91 -2.64 -18.96
N LEU A 240 6.54 -3.82 -19.06
CA LEU A 240 5.93 -5.08 -18.67
C LEU A 240 5.65 -5.16 -17.17
N SER A 241 6.57 -4.69 -16.32
CA SER A 241 6.35 -4.65 -14.86
C SER A 241 5.16 -3.77 -14.49
N ALA A 242 5.00 -2.62 -15.15
CA ALA A 242 3.86 -1.72 -14.93
C ALA A 242 2.54 -2.38 -15.36
N GLU A 243 2.51 -3.05 -16.52
CA GLU A 243 1.31 -3.76 -16.99
C GLU A 243 0.96 -4.95 -16.09
N VAL A 244 1.95 -5.68 -15.56
CA VAL A 244 1.71 -6.72 -14.55
C VAL A 244 1.06 -6.10 -13.31
N ILE A 245 1.60 -5.00 -12.77
CA ILE A 245 1.01 -4.31 -11.62
C ILE A 245 -0.43 -3.86 -11.91
N ARG A 246 -0.69 -3.24 -13.06
CA ARG A 246 -2.05 -2.84 -13.46
C ARG A 246 -3.00 -4.04 -13.54
N TYR A 247 -2.54 -5.15 -14.09
CA TYR A 247 -3.35 -6.36 -14.22
C TYR A 247 -3.73 -6.94 -12.86
N LEU A 248 -2.80 -6.95 -11.91
CA LEU A 248 -3.01 -7.43 -10.54
C LEU A 248 -4.04 -6.61 -9.76
N HIS A 249 -4.25 -5.36 -10.16
CA HIS A 249 -5.13 -4.40 -9.47
C HIS A 249 -6.37 -4.03 -10.30
N LYS A 250 -6.64 -4.73 -11.41
CA LYS A 250 -7.73 -4.36 -12.31
C LYS A 250 -9.07 -4.31 -11.54
N PRO A 251 -9.89 -3.24 -11.71
CA PRO A 251 -11.23 -3.19 -11.10
C PRO A 251 -12.08 -4.36 -11.61
N GLU A 252 -12.84 -4.99 -10.72
CA GLU A 252 -13.86 -5.99 -11.09
C GLU A 252 -15.02 -5.37 -11.88
#